data_AF-A0A357KUQ8-F1
#
_entry.id   AF-A0A357KUQ8-F1
#
_cell.length_a   1.000
_cell.length_b   1.000
_cell.length_c   1.000
_cell.angle_alpha   90.00
_cell.angle_beta   90.00
_cell.angle_gamma   90.00
#
_symmetry.space_group_name_H-M   'P 1'
#
loop_
_entity.id
_entity.type
_entity.pdbx_description
1 polymer ?
#
loop_
_entity_poly.entity_id
_entity_poly.type
_entity_poly.pdbx_seq_one_letter_code
_entity_poly.pdbx_strand_id
1 'polypeptide(L)'
;MALLLGLLALGGPSGARAQTPRDDLVAHANRSVAQSGATKEASEVLFPALAAMERPPERFRSGVHDRIHGPSLRETRAASVVTPKDPDWAALSAWAAAPAQQAVLAAIKTITDPSARFVLGFPYGRAGVKPEWAGAGLYVGLGSPQLLAAANGSMEYLFRLSEAATLCSVEAQRRAAAGEGSAAVEPLIGWLRMGRMVSDRLFSMEKQWGMQSVRDAAERMLDISCQHPGLLSAQDIAQAVLELDLRALAPERILFPDGERLACLQLIGLTMEERGGPSATGFAPTMGLIRAEPTGLAAFGGAAYWAQFQGEHAGWFDSIEEVRKVFGDWGQRWQINNQFDPIWQQLTDFSKMDARRFAIIREVVASEPVNIESLFQLRVELMVQLTGARSALGVVGFRARQNTWPPALAAVQPQFVPRLDFDPWSWNERRETRDIFQFFVPMRDQKRGPREEPTPHRMRVRIGGDAGTDLVAAAGAELAAAMPAEMREQLRSAFASGLPADVVDESGRPSADKLKAIAEQNINASPDLTQEQKQALIGSFRGLNQALIDQVFEILRAAVGMAGETDMHTAELRDDTFVLYSVGFNQKADFARVVGRGGEDIIIWPPLLWLEREYARGGAGQ
;
A
#
# COMPACT_ATOMS: atom_id res chain seq x y z
N MET A 1 -10.78 -24.35 -39.52
CA MET A 1 -9.35 -24.76 -39.53
C MET A 1 -8.58 -24.31 -40.78
N ALA A 2 -9.08 -23.34 -41.57
CA ALA A 2 -8.39 -22.77 -42.74
C ALA A 2 -8.25 -21.23 -42.65
N LEU A 3 -8.28 -20.67 -41.44
CA LEU A 3 -8.23 -19.23 -41.18
C LEU A 3 -7.13 -18.81 -40.19
N LEU A 4 -6.18 -19.73 -39.92
CA LEU A 4 -5.08 -19.53 -38.97
C LEU A 4 -3.69 -19.68 -39.62
N LEU A 5 -3.62 -19.67 -40.95
CA LEU A 5 -2.38 -19.81 -41.74
C LEU A 5 -2.07 -18.58 -42.62
N GLY A 6 -2.74 -17.45 -42.39
CA GLY A 6 -2.57 -16.21 -43.18
C GLY A 6 -1.58 -15.19 -42.62
N LEU A 7 -0.90 -15.48 -41.50
CA LEU A 7 -0.08 -14.50 -40.77
C LEU A 7 1.44 -14.77 -40.77
N LEU A 8 1.92 -15.72 -41.59
CA LEU A 8 3.32 -16.16 -41.60
C LEU A 8 4.07 -15.97 -42.93
N ALA A 9 3.58 -15.14 -43.85
CA ALA A 9 4.27 -14.91 -45.14
C ALA A 9 4.37 -13.42 -45.50
N LEU A 10 5.23 -12.68 -44.80
CA LEU A 10 5.82 -11.42 -45.28
C LEU A 10 7.30 -11.37 -44.91
N GLY A 11 8.09 -12.23 -45.57
CA GLY A 11 9.55 -12.11 -45.65
C GLY A 11 9.92 -11.21 -46.82
N GLY A 12 9.99 -9.89 -46.58
CA GLY A 12 10.60 -8.93 -47.48
C GLY A 12 12.00 -8.53 -46.99
N PRO A 13 12.92 -8.14 -47.88
CA PRO A 13 14.29 -7.79 -47.50
C PRO A 13 14.30 -6.60 -46.54
N SER A 14 15.09 -6.75 -45.48
CA SER A 14 15.29 -5.88 -44.33
C SER A 14 15.70 -4.45 -44.73
N GLY A 15 14.71 -3.59 -45.02
CA GLY A 15 14.87 -2.14 -45.01
C GLY A 15 14.63 -1.61 -43.59
N ALA A 16 15.61 -0.88 -43.05
CA ALA A 16 15.60 -0.09 -41.81
C ALA A 16 14.30 -0.16 -40.98
N ARG A 17 14.26 -1.03 -39.96
CA ARG A 17 13.30 -0.88 -38.87
C ARG A 17 13.59 0.47 -38.20
N ALA A 18 12.66 1.41 -38.36
CA ALA A 18 12.71 2.70 -37.68
C ALA A 18 12.90 2.44 -36.18
N GLN A 19 13.98 2.98 -35.61
CA GLN A 19 14.11 3.12 -34.18
C GLN A 19 12.83 3.79 -33.70
N THR A 20 12.04 3.11 -32.87
CA THR A 20 10.92 3.73 -32.17
C THR A 20 11.51 4.95 -31.45
N PRO A 21 11.22 6.19 -31.89
CA PRO A 21 11.92 7.35 -31.38
C PRO A 21 11.72 7.42 -29.86
N ARG A 22 12.73 7.91 -29.12
CA ARG A 22 12.71 8.03 -27.66
C ARG A 22 11.44 8.70 -27.12
N ASP A 23 10.87 9.64 -27.89
CA ASP A 23 9.64 10.38 -27.58
C ASP A 23 8.35 9.55 -27.74
N ASP A 24 8.41 8.42 -28.43
CA ASP A 24 7.24 7.60 -28.73
C ASP A 24 6.78 6.76 -27.55
N LEU A 25 7.64 6.44 -26.57
CA LEU A 25 7.22 5.64 -25.40
C LEU A 25 6.41 6.45 -24.38
N VAL A 26 6.78 7.71 -24.11
CA VAL A 26 5.93 8.62 -23.29
C VAL A 26 4.61 8.88 -24.01
N ALA A 27 4.67 9.12 -25.32
CA ALA A 27 3.45 9.26 -26.14
C ALA A 27 2.61 7.97 -26.13
N HIS A 28 3.22 6.79 -26.14
CA HIS A 28 2.54 5.51 -26.05
C HIS A 28 1.86 5.31 -24.68
N ALA A 29 2.53 5.66 -23.59
CA ALA A 29 1.93 5.66 -22.26
C ALA A 29 0.71 6.60 -22.20
N ASN A 30 0.86 7.82 -22.71
CA ASN A 30 -0.23 8.81 -22.75
C ASN A 30 -1.40 8.38 -23.66
N ARG A 31 -1.12 7.74 -24.80
CA ARG A 31 -2.17 7.16 -25.65
C ARG A 31 -2.92 6.04 -24.94
N SER A 32 -2.21 5.17 -24.22
CA SER A 32 -2.83 4.04 -23.52
C SER A 32 -3.80 4.49 -22.43
N VAL A 33 -3.46 5.57 -21.73
CA VAL A 33 -4.34 6.22 -20.75
C VAL A 33 -5.54 6.90 -21.44
N ALA A 34 -5.31 7.60 -22.56
CA ALA A 34 -6.37 8.31 -23.28
C ALA A 34 -7.36 7.37 -23.99
N GLN A 35 -6.94 6.15 -24.36
CA GLN A 35 -7.72 5.21 -25.19
C GLN A 35 -8.73 4.36 -24.43
N SER A 36 -8.98 4.60 -23.14
CA SER A 36 -10.12 3.98 -22.48
C SER A 36 -11.41 4.48 -23.17
N GLY A 37 -12.32 3.61 -23.58
CA GLY A 37 -13.57 3.97 -24.28
C GLY A 37 -14.59 4.78 -23.46
N ALA A 38 -14.12 5.59 -22.52
CA ALA A 38 -14.88 6.54 -21.73
C ALA A 38 -15.33 7.73 -22.57
N THR A 39 -16.45 8.32 -22.16
CA THR A 39 -17.03 9.48 -22.85
C THR A 39 -16.63 10.79 -22.21
N LYS A 40 -16.07 10.75 -20.99
CA LYS A 40 -15.75 11.94 -20.18
C LYS A 40 -14.47 11.75 -19.37
N GLU A 41 -13.74 12.84 -19.22
CA GLU A 41 -12.51 12.91 -18.44
C GLU A 41 -12.80 13.34 -17.00
N ALA A 42 -12.38 12.54 -16.03
CA ALA A 42 -12.62 12.80 -14.61
C ALA A 42 -11.79 13.98 -14.10
N SER A 43 -10.56 14.14 -14.63
CA SER A 43 -9.68 15.24 -14.21
C SER A 43 -10.29 16.61 -14.51
N GLU A 44 -11.08 16.75 -15.58
CA GLU A 44 -11.76 17.99 -15.94
C GLU A 44 -12.79 18.46 -14.91
N VAL A 45 -13.36 17.54 -14.13
CA VAL A 45 -14.32 17.85 -13.06
C VAL A 45 -13.61 17.92 -11.71
N LEU A 46 -12.75 16.94 -11.42
CA LEU A 46 -12.14 16.77 -10.11
C LEU A 46 -10.97 17.74 -9.86
N PHE A 47 -10.09 17.98 -10.84
CA PHE A 47 -8.86 18.74 -10.61
C PHE A 47 -9.11 20.21 -10.28
N PRO A 48 -10.07 20.91 -10.93
CA PRO A 48 -10.43 22.26 -10.50
C PRO A 48 -10.90 22.31 -9.04
N ALA A 49 -11.71 21.35 -8.60
CA ALA A 49 -12.17 21.27 -7.21
C ALA A 49 -11.01 20.97 -6.25
N LEU A 50 -10.13 20.02 -6.59
CA LEU A 50 -8.95 19.70 -5.79
C LEU A 50 -7.97 20.87 -5.69
N ALA A 51 -7.78 21.65 -6.75
CA ALA A 51 -6.91 22.82 -6.76
C ALA A 51 -7.44 23.92 -5.83
N ALA A 52 -8.78 24.06 -5.73
CA ALA A 52 -9.44 25.00 -4.83
C ALA A 52 -9.55 24.49 -3.38
N MET A 53 -9.41 23.19 -3.16
CA MET A 53 -9.51 22.57 -1.83
C MET A 53 -8.39 23.08 -0.91
N GLU A 54 -8.78 23.58 0.27
CA GLU A 54 -7.83 23.92 1.32
C GLU A 54 -7.22 22.65 1.91
N ARG A 55 -5.93 22.71 2.22
CA ARG A 55 -5.20 21.60 2.83
C ARG A 55 -5.83 21.23 4.19
N PRO A 56 -5.81 19.96 4.62
CA PRO A 56 -6.25 19.59 5.97
C PRO A 56 -5.36 20.26 7.04
N PRO A 57 -5.81 20.27 8.31
CA PRO A 57 -4.99 20.71 9.44
C PRO A 57 -3.63 20.01 9.45
N GLU A 58 -2.58 20.71 9.90
CA GLU A 58 -1.17 20.27 9.75
C GLU A 58 -0.92 18.83 10.20
N ARG A 59 -1.52 18.41 11.31
CA ARG A 59 -1.40 17.05 11.87
C ARG A 59 -1.85 15.94 10.89
N PHE A 60 -2.77 16.25 9.98
CA PHE A 60 -3.36 15.31 9.03
C PHE A 60 -2.98 15.63 7.58
N ARG A 61 -2.00 16.51 7.37
CA ARG A 61 -1.47 16.82 6.06
C ARG A 61 -0.42 15.79 5.69
N SER A 62 -0.55 15.20 4.51
CA SER A 62 0.51 14.37 3.94
C SER A 62 1.81 15.17 3.88
N GLY A 63 2.82 14.68 4.59
CA GLY A 63 4.00 15.43 4.95
C GLY A 63 5.16 15.26 3.97
N VAL A 64 6.27 15.94 4.26
CA VAL A 64 7.56 15.71 3.57
C VAL A 64 8.03 14.25 3.74
N HIS A 65 7.64 13.59 4.84
CA HIS A 65 7.97 12.20 5.11
C HIS A 65 7.39 11.24 4.06
N ASP A 66 6.23 11.56 3.48
CA ASP A 66 5.64 10.77 2.39
C ASP A 66 6.38 10.99 1.05
N ARG A 67 7.18 12.05 0.89
CA ARG A 67 8.00 12.19 -0.33
C ARG A 67 9.12 11.17 -0.43
N ILE A 68 9.50 10.58 0.71
CA ILE A 68 10.53 9.54 0.78
C ILE A 68 9.92 8.16 0.55
N HIS A 69 8.72 7.90 1.11
CA HIS A 69 8.05 6.60 1.05
C HIS A 69 6.88 6.54 0.04
N GLY A 70 6.75 7.56 -0.80
CA GLY A 70 5.62 7.71 -1.71
C GLY A 70 4.32 8.16 -1.01
N PRO A 71 3.31 8.54 -1.79
CA PRO A 71 2.01 8.94 -1.29
C PRO A 71 1.40 7.80 -0.45
N SER A 72 1.32 8.01 0.87
CA SER A 72 0.71 7.07 1.80
C SER A 72 -0.73 7.48 2.13
N LEU A 73 -1.49 6.54 2.70
CA LEU A 73 -2.81 6.80 3.31
C LEU A 73 -2.73 6.84 4.84
N ARG A 74 -1.52 7.03 5.39
CA ARG A 74 -1.30 6.99 6.83
C ARG A 74 -2.02 8.13 7.53
N GLU A 75 -1.96 9.35 6.98
CA GLU A 75 -2.66 10.51 7.52
C GLU A 75 -4.18 10.35 7.41
N THR A 76 -4.66 9.73 6.33
CA THR A 76 -6.08 9.38 6.18
C THR A 76 -6.53 8.42 7.28
N ARG A 77 -5.72 7.40 7.59
CA ARG A 77 -6.00 6.48 8.70
C ARG A 77 -5.99 7.21 10.05
N ALA A 78 -5.00 8.08 10.28
CA ALA A 78 -4.91 8.89 11.49
C ALA A 78 -6.12 9.83 11.65
N ALA A 79 -6.64 10.42 10.58
CA ALA A 79 -7.86 11.22 10.63
C ALA A 79 -9.11 10.37 10.87
N SER A 80 -9.13 9.12 10.39
CA SER A 80 -10.26 8.19 10.52
C SER A 80 -10.49 7.69 11.95
N VAL A 81 -9.45 7.68 12.78
CA VAL A 81 -9.58 7.32 14.20
C VAL A 81 -10.14 8.46 15.05
N VAL A 82 -10.07 9.72 14.58
CA VAL A 82 -10.60 10.90 15.28
C VAL A 82 -12.14 10.87 15.31
N THR A 83 -12.70 11.16 16.49
CA THR A 83 -14.12 11.13 16.80
C THR A 83 -14.58 12.44 17.43
N PRO A 84 -15.91 12.69 17.56
CA PRO A 84 -16.42 13.91 18.19
C PRO A 84 -15.95 14.22 19.61
N LYS A 85 -15.35 13.24 20.30
CA LYS A 85 -14.80 13.39 21.65
C LYS A 85 -13.35 13.89 21.66
N ASP A 86 -12.67 13.82 20.52
CA ASP A 86 -11.25 14.14 20.41
C ASP A 86 -11.04 15.65 20.20
N PRO A 87 -9.96 16.25 20.75
CA PRO A 87 -9.71 17.69 20.65
C PRO A 87 -9.64 18.23 19.22
N ASP A 88 -9.11 17.43 18.29
CA ASP A 88 -8.93 17.84 16.89
C ASP A 88 -10.21 17.82 16.06
N TRP A 89 -11.29 17.22 16.58
CA TRP A 89 -12.51 17.01 15.82
C TRP A 89 -13.16 18.30 15.35
N ALA A 90 -13.19 19.33 16.21
CA ALA A 90 -13.83 20.60 15.87
C ALA A 90 -13.20 21.24 14.63
N ALA A 91 -11.86 21.24 14.57
CA ALA A 91 -11.13 21.78 13.42
C ALA A 91 -11.31 20.92 12.16
N LEU A 92 -11.19 19.59 12.29
CA LEU A 92 -11.40 18.66 11.18
C LEU A 92 -12.81 18.72 10.59
N SER A 93 -13.82 18.72 11.45
CA SER A 93 -15.22 18.79 11.04
C SER A 93 -15.55 20.13 10.36
N ALA A 94 -15.00 21.24 10.86
CA ALA A 94 -15.19 22.55 10.23
C ALA A 94 -14.52 22.62 8.86
N TRP A 95 -13.30 22.09 8.74
CA TRP A 95 -12.58 21.98 7.46
C TRP A 95 -13.38 21.14 6.45
N ALA A 96 -13.88 19.97 6.84
CA ALA A 96 -14.63 19.10 5.93
C ALA A 96 -15.96 19.72 5.46
N ALA A 97 -16.60 20.54 6.31
CA ALA A 97 -17.85 21.22 6.00
C ALA A 97 -17.68 22.47 5.12
N ALA A 98 -16.45 22.95 4.91
CA ALA A 98 -16.22 24.17 4.15
C ALA A 98 -16.57 24.02 2.65
N PRO A 99 -16.97 25.11 1.96
CA PRO A 99 -17.53 25.03 0.61
C PRO A 99 -16.59 24.39 -0.42
N ALA A 100 -15.27 24.64 -0.33
CA ALA A 100 -14.30 24.09 -1.26
C ALA A 100 -14.20 22.55 -1.15
N GLN A 101 -14.29 22.03 0.07
CA GLN A 101 -14.27 20.60 0.38
C GLN A 101 -15.56 19.94 -0.09
N GLN A 102 -16.72 20.56 0.16
CA GLN A 102 -17.99 20.07 -0.34
C GLN A 102 -18.04 20.05 -1.88
N ALA A 103 -17.36 20.97 -2.55
CA ALA A 103 -17.20 20.94 -4.01
C ALA A 103 -16.38 19.72 -4.48
N VAL A 104 -15.33 19.32 -3.75
CA VAL A 104 -14.58 18.09 -4.02
C VAL A 104 -15.46 16.86 -3.85
N LEU A 105 -16.23 16.76 -2.77
CA LEU A 105 -17.16 15.65 -2.54
C LEU A 105 -18.22 15.55 -3.65
N ALA A 106 -18.75 16.69 -4.09
CA ALA A 106 -19.69 16.75 -5.21
C ALA A 106 -19.03 16.33 -6.54
N ALA A 107 -17.79 16.73 -6.79
CA ALA A 107 -17.02 16.31 -7.95
C ALA A 107 -16.78 14.79 -7.93
N ILE A 108 -16.35 14.22 -6.80
CA ILE A 108 -16.18 12.77 -6.60
C ILE A 108 -17.49 12.04 -6.89
N LYS A 109 -18.60 12.48 -6.29
CA LYS A 109 -19.93 11.90 -6.55
C LYS A 109 -20.28 11.92 -8.04
N THR A 110 -19.96 13.00 -8.74
CA THR A 110 -20.23 13.15 -10.18
C THR A 110 -19.40 12.19 -11.03
N ILE A 111 -18.09 12.11 -10.79
CA ILE A 111 -17.19 11.27 -11.61
C ILE A 111 -17.33 9.78 -11.29
N THR A 112 -17.91 9.44 -10.13
CA THR A 112 -18.09 8.05 -9.69
C THR A 112 -19.54 7.57 -9.80
N ASP A 113 -20.41 8.32 -10.46
CA ASP A 113 -21.74 7.86 -10.84
C ASP A 113 -21.61 6.66 -11.80
N PRO A 114 -22.19 5.48 -11.49
CA PRO A 114 -22.04 4.28 -12.30
C PRO A 114 -22.73 4.40 -13.67
N SER A 115 -23.66 5.34 -13.82
CA SER A 115 -24.29 5.66 -15.10
C SER A 115 -23.38 6.50 -16.00
N ALA A 116 -22.40 7.20 -15.43
CA ALA A 116 -21.45 8.03 -16.13
C ALA A 116 -20.12 7.29 -16.32
N ARG A 117 -19.70 7.08 -17.57
CA ARG A 117 -18.41 6.45 -17.89
C ARG A 117 -17.28 7.47 -17.88
N PHE A 118 -16.82 7.84 -16.69
CA PHE A 118 -15.63 8.65 -16.49
C PHE A 118 -14.36 7.78 -16.42
N VAL A 119 -13.23 8.36 -16.85
CA VAL A 119 -11.88 7.82 -16.68
C VAL A 119 -10.97 8.91 -16.13
N LEU A 120 -9.93 8.53 -15.38
CA LEU A 120 -8.82 9.40 -15.05
C LEU A 120 -7.72 9.30 -16.13
N GLY A 121 -7.88 10.06 -17.20
CA GLY A 121 -7.17 9.96 -18.47
C GLY A 121 -6.08 11.02 -18.72
N PHE A 122 -5.74 11.87 -17.75
CA PHE A 122 -4.75 12.94 -17.95
C PHE A 122 -3.33 12.39 -18.26
N PRO A 123 -2.53 13.10 -19.08
CA PRO A 123 -1.22 12.62 -19.53
C PRO A 123 -0.15 12.64 -18.43
N TYR A 124 0.80 11.72 -18.54
CA TYR A 124 2.07 11.75 -17.82
C TYR A 124 2.97 12.87 -18.35
N GLY A 125 3.68 13.52 -17.44
CA GLY A 125 4.55 14.67 -17.72
C GLY A 125 3.86 16.01 -17.50
N ARG A 126 4.60 16.94 -16.87
CA ARG A 126 4.10 18.29 -16.53
C ARG A 126 3.66 19.11 -17.75
N ALA A 127 4.29 18.90 -18.90
CA ALA A 127 3.98 19.65 -20.13
C ALA A 127 2.61 19.27 -20.75
N GLY A 128 2.07 18.09 -20.42
CA GLY A 128 0.80 17.61 -20.96
C GLY A 128 -0.44 18.08 -20.19
N VAL A 129 -0.26 18.68 -19.01
CA VAL A 129 -1.36 19.11 -18.14
C VAL A 129 -1.55 20.63 -18.18
N LYS A 130 -2.73 21.11 -17.80
CA LYS A 130 -3.01 22.55 -17.73
C LYS A 130 -2.09 23.23 -16.70
N PRO A 131 -1.58 24.45 -16.96
CA PRO A 131 -0.66 25.14 -16.05
C PRO A 131 -1.19 25.29 -14.62
N GLU A 132 -2.50 25.54 -14.47
CA GLU A 132 -3.17 25.64 -13.17
C GLU A 132 -3.16 24.32 -12.39
N TRP A 133 -3.28 23.18 -13.10
CA TRP A 133 -3.19 21.85 -12.47
C TRP A 133 -1.77 21.54 -12.06
N ALA A 134 -0.79 21.84 -12.92
CA ALA A 134 0.62 21.71 -12.59
C ALA A 134 1.00 22.58 -11.37
N GLY A 135 0.49 23.81 -11.29
CA GLY A 135 0.69 24.71 -10.15
C GLY A 135 0.09 24.20 -8.84
N ALA A 136 -0.99 23.41 -8.92
CA ALA A 136 -1.63 22.78 -7.77
C ALA A 136 -1.02 21.41 -7.37
N GLY A 137 0.00 20.93 -8.10
CA GLY A 137 0.57 19.59 -7.88
C GLY A 137 -0.25 18.45 -8.48
N LEU A 138 -1.17 18.73 -9.40
CA LEU A 138 -2.05 17.74 -10.04
C LEU A 138 -1.44 17.24 -11.36
N TYR A 139 -0.26 16.61 -11.26
CA TYR A 139 0.46 16.05 -12.40
C TYR A 139 1.33 14.84 -11.98
N VAL A 140 1.91 14.17 -12.99
CA VAL A 140 3.00 13.20 -12.79
C VAL A 140 4.28 13.79 -13.39
N GLY A 141 5.30 13.98 -12.55
CA GLY A 141 6.63 14.41 -12.97
C GLY A 141 7.40 13.26 -13.62
N LEU A 142 8.18 13.58 -14.65
CA LEU A 142 9.05 12.62 -15.35
C LEU A 142 10.52 13.05 -15.29
N GLY A 143 10.86 14.05 -14.48
CA GLY A 143 12.20 14.63 -14.46
C GLY A 143 12.61 15.39 -15.74
N SER A 144 13.90 15.72 -15.82
CA SER A 144 14.55 16.31 -17.00
C SER A 144 15.88 15.59 -17.23
N PRO A 145 16.02 14.77 -18.30
CA PRO A 145 15.05 14.50 -19.37
C PRO A 145 13.81 13.72 -18.87
N GLN A 146 12.74 13.68 -19.70
CA GLN A 146 11.52 12.95 -19.35
C GLN A 146 11.74 11.43 -19.38
N LEU A 147 11.77 10.80 -18.21
CA LEU A 147 11.90 9.38 -18.00
C LEU A 147 10.66 8.82 -17.31
N LEU A 148 10.05 7.79 -17.91
CA LEU A 148 8.95 7.04 -17.30
C LEU A 148 9.37 6.36 -15.99
N ALA A 149 10.65 6.00 -15.85
CA ALA A 149 11.20 5.45 -14.62
C ALA A 149 11.14 6.43 -13.44
N ALA A 150 11.14 7.73 -13.70
CA ALA A 150 11.00 8.76 -12.65
C ALA A 150 9.55 8.95 -12.19
N ALA A 151 8.56 8.39 -12.91
CA ALA A 151 7.14 8.60 -12.62
C ALA A 151 6.77 8.17 -11.19
N ASN A 152 7.24 7.00 -10.74
CA ASN A 152 6.90 6.44 -9.41
C ASN A 152 7.35 7.33 -8.24
N GLY A 153 8.46 8.07 -8.39
CA GLY A 153 8.95 9.02 -7.39
C GLY A 153 8.28 10.41 -7.47
N SER A 154 7.51 10.68 -8.52
CA SER A 154 7.06 12.03 -8.88
C SER A 154 5.54 12.11 -9.15
N MET A 155 4.72 11.29 -8.48
CA MET A 155 3.25 11.30 -8.61
C MET A 155 2.57 12.31 -7.67
N GLU A 156 2.85 13.60 -7.88
CA GLU A 156 2.36 14.68 -6.99
C GLU A 156 0.83 14.70 -6.81
N TYR A 157 0.09 14.30 -7.85
CA TYR A 157 -1.38 14.31 -7.80
C TYR A 157 -1.95 13.31 -6.77
N LEU A 158 -1.23 12.23 -6.46
CA LEU A 158 -1.68 11.24 -5.48
C LEU A 158 -1.70 11.81 -4.06
N PHE A 159 -0.80 12.74 -3.70
CA PHE A 159 -0.86 13.41 -2.41
C PHE A 159 -2.12 14.27 -2.27
N ARG A 160 -2.52 14.97 -3.35
CA ARG A 160 -3.79 15.73 -3.37
C ARG A 160 -4.99 14.81 -3.26
N LEU A 161 -4.92 13.60 -3.81
CA LEU A 161 -5.96 12.59 -3.64
C LEU A 161 -5.96 12.00 -2.23
N SER A 162 -4.82 11.77 -1.57
CA SER A 162 -4.78 11.35 -0.16
C SER A 162 -5.48 12.37 0.76
N GLU A 163 -5.36 13.66 0.48
CA GLU A 163 -6.11 14.70 1.20
C GLU A 163 -7.63 14.62 0.97
N ALA A 164 -8.04 14.29 -0.26
CA ALA A 164 -9.45 14.03 -0.56
C ALA A 164 -9.95 12.73 0.11
N ALA A 165 -9.10 11.72 0.27
CA ALA A 165 -9.40 10.51 1.03
C ALA A 165 -9.69 10.85 2.50
N THR A 166 -8.83 11.69 3.10
CA THR A 166 -9.02 12.25 4.44
C THR A 166 -10.35 12.99 4.54
N LEU A 167 -10.68 13.83 3.55
CA LEU A 167 -11.96 14.52 3.49
C LEU A 167 -13.15 13.54 3.47
N CYS A 168 -13.13 12.51 2.61
CA CYS A 168 -14.18 11.51 2.54
C CYS A 168 -14.40 10.79 3.88
N SER A 169 -13.32 10.45 4.59
CA SER A 169 -13.40 9.76 5.88
C SER A 169 -13.92 10.66 7.01
N VAL A 170 -13.49 11.92 7.05
CA VAL A 170 -13.96 12.91 8.05
C VAL A 170 -15.42 13.26 7.80
N GLU A 171 -15.82 13.46 6.54
CA GLU A 171 -17.21 13.75 6.18
C GLU A 171 -18.13 12.58 6.55
N ALA A 172 -17.71 11.34 6.28
CA ALA A 172 -18.45 10.15 6.68
C ALA A 172 -18.70 10.11 8.20
N GLN A 173 -17.67 10.40 9.00
CA GLN A 173 -17.82 10.51 10.46
C GLN A 173 -18.75 11.65 10.87
N ARG A 174 -18.64 12.81 10.20
CA ARG A 174 -19.42 14.01 10.53
C ARG A 174 -20.91 13.74 10.34
N ARG A 175 -21.27 13.14 9.20
CA ARG A 175 -22.64 12.73 8.87
C ARG A 175 -23.14 11.62 9.78
N ALA A 176 -22.29 10.63 10.10
CA ALA A 176 -22.65 9.57 11.04
C ALA A 176 -22.94 10.13 12.45
N ALA A 177 -22.10 11.03 12.96
CA ALA A 177 -22.29 11.71 14.23
C ALA A 177 -23.54 12.60 14.25
N ALA A 178 -23.96 13.11 13.09
CA ALA A 178 -25.22 13.83 12.91
C ALA A 178 -26.45 12.91 12.72
N GLY A 179 -26.27 11.59 12.71
CA GLY A 179 -27.36 10.63 12.54
C GLY A 179 -27.85 10.48 11.10
N GLU A 180 -27.07 10.92 10.10
CA GLU A 180 -27.47 10.94 8.69
C GLU A 180 -27.30 9.59 7.98
N GLY A 181 -27.92 8.52 8.52
CA GLY A 181 -28.09 7.18 7.92
C GLY A 181 -27.15 6.80 6.76
N SER A 182 -27.72 6.50 5.58
CA SER A 182 -26.94 6.15 4.38
C SER A 182 -26.14 7.30 3.78
N ALA A 183 -26.50 8.56 4.05
CA ALA A 183 -25.70 9.70 3.60
C ALA A 183 -24.31 9.74 4.25
N ALA A 184 -24.12 9.08 5.40
CA ALA A 184 -22.83 8.92 6.05
C ALA A 184 -21.85 7.99 5.31
N VAL A 185 -22.34 6.98 4.59
CA VAL A 185 -21.47 6.05 3.83
C VAL A 185 -21.29 6.45 2.37
N GLU A 186 -22.10 7.37 1.86
CA GLU A 186 -22.04 7.86 0.47
C GLU A 186 -20.65 8.40 0.05
N PRO A 187 -19.94 9.23 0.86
CA PRO A 187 -18.60 9.68 0.51
C PRO A 187 -17.61 8.51 0.33
N LEU A 188 -17.76 7.45 1.13
CA LEU A 188 -16.89 6.27 1.09
C LEU A 188 -17.19 5.41 -0.16
N ILE A 189 -18.45 5.30 -0.57
CA ILE A 189 -18.84 4.63 -1.83
C ILE A 189 -18.26 5.37 -3.04
N GLY A 190 -18.35 6.71 -3.04
CA GLY A 190 -17.68 7.53 -4.05
C GLY A 190 -16.17 7.29 -4.05
N TRP A 191 -15.55 7.24 -2.86
CA TRP A 191 -14.11 7.01 -2.73
C TRP A 191 -13.67 5.61 -3.19
N LEU A 192 -14.43 4.55 -2.88
CA LEU A 192 -14.21 3.19 -3.37
C LEU A 192 -14.09 3.16 -4.90
N ARG A 193 -15.01 3.81 -5.59
CA ARG A 193 -15.02 3.88 -7.05
C ARG A 193 -13.88 4.73 -7.60
N MET A 194 -13.49 5.80 -6.89
CA MET A 194 -12.34 6.63 -7.25
C MET A 194 -11.02 5.84 -7.12
N GLY A 195 -10.79 5.13 -6.02
CA GLY A 195 -9.62 4.26 -5.84
C GLY A 195 -9.52 3.20 -6.94
N ARG A 196 -10.67 2.62 -7.33
CA ARG A 196 -10.73 1.71 -8.49
C ARG A 196 -10.36 2.42 -9.79
N MET A 197 -10.86 3.63 -10.05
CA MET A 197 -10.52 4.41 -11.25
C MET A 197 -9.01 4.71 -11.33
N VAL A 198 -8.36 5.04 -10.21
CA VAL A 198 -6.90 5.23 -10.17
C VAL A 198 -6.16 3.92 -10.44
N SER A 199 -6.71 2.77 -10.02
CA SER A 199 -6.12 1.45 -10.29
C SER A 199 -6.11 1.05 -11.78
N ASP A 200 -6.85 1.76 -12.65
CA ASP A 200 -6.80 1.56 -14.11
C ASP A 200 -5.60 2.27 -14.78
N ARG A 201 -4.89 3.12 -14.04
CA ARG A 201 -3.69 3.82 -14.53
C ARG A 201 -2.50 2.87 -14.71
N LEU A 202 -1.45 3.26 -15.42
CA LEU A 202 -0.43 2.33 -15.90
C LEU A 202 0.57 1.84 -14.84
N PHE A 203 0.93 2.69 -13.87
CA PHE A 203 2.07 2.41 -12.99
C PHE A 203 1.67 1.66 -11.72
N SER A 204 2.63 0.91 -11.18
CA SER A 204 2.48 0.15 -9.93
C SER A 204 2.07 1.02 -8.75
N MET A 205 2.65 2.22 -8.62
CA MET A 205 2.32 3.18 -7.55
C MET A 205 0.85 3.61 -7.58
N GLU A 206 0.31 3.93 -8.76
CA GLU A 206 -1.10 4.30 -8.93
C GLU A 206 -2.01 3.12 -8.54
N LYS A 207 -1.62 1.89 -8.89
CA LYS A 207 -2.36 0.67 -8.52
C LYS A 207 -2.29 0.36 -7.04
N GLN A 208 -1.12 0.49 -6.42
CA GLN A 208 -0.96 0.32 -4.97
C GLN A 208 -1.87 1.30 -4.23
N TRP A 209 -1.73 2.59 -4.52
CA TRP A 209 -2.50 3.64 -3.88
C TRP A 209 -4.00 3.45 -4.13
N GLY A 210 -4.39 3.08 -5.35
CA GLY A 210 -5.77 2.83 -5.71
C GLY A 210 -6.37 1.64 -4.94
N MET A 211 -5.70 0.50 -4.90
CA MET A 211 -6.13 -0.69 -4.17
C MET A 211 -6.20 -0.45 -2.66
N GLN A 212 -5.22 0.25 -2.09
CA GLN A 212 -5.24 0.64 -0.67
C GLN A 212 -6.43 1.57 -0.37
N SER A 213 -6.71 2.54 -1.26
CA SER A 213 -7.86 3.45 -1.12
C SER A 213 -9.18 2.69 -1.11
N VAL A 214 -9.33 1.65 -1.95
CA VAL A 214 -10.52 0.79 -1.94
C VAL A 214 -10.62 0.00 -0.64
N ARG A 215 -9.53 -0.65 -0.23
CA ARG A 215 -9.46 -1.45 1.01
C ARG A 215 -9.84 -0.61 2.23
N ASP A 216 -9.22 0.56 2.37
CA ASP A 216 -9.38 1.43 3.53
C ASP A 216 -10.78 2.06 3.58
N ALA A 217 -11.39 2.38 2.43
CA ALA A 217 -12.78 2.83 2.38
C ALA A 217 -13.78 1.73 2.80
N ALA A 218 -13.55 0.48 2.38
CA ALA A 218 -14.38 -0.65 2.80
C ALA A 218 -14.24 -0.90 4.31
N GLU A 219 -13.02 -0.88 4.85
CA GLU A 219 -12.77 -0.92 6.30
C GLU A 219 -13.52 0.20 7.03
N ARG A 220 -13.45 1.43 6.49
CA ARG A 220 -14.11 2.59 7.09
C ARG A 220 -15.63 2.48 7.10
N MET A 221 -16.25 1.90 6.07
CA MET A 221 -17.70 1.62 6.06
C MET A 221 -18.10 0.66 7.20
N LEU A 222 -17.28 -0.36 7.45
CA LEU A 222 -17.51 -1.27 8.58
C LEU A 222 -17.35 -0.53 9.91
N ASP A 223 -16.32 0.29 10.04
CA ASP A 223 -16.04 1.04 11.28
C ASP A 223 -17.15 2.06 11.61
N ILE A 224 -17.73 2.75 10.63
CA ILE A 224 -18.93 3.58 10.83
C ILE A 224 -20.11 2.74 11.34
N SER A 225 -20.32 1.56 10.76
CA SER A 225 -21.39 0.65 11.17
C SER A 225 -21.17 0.10 12.60
N CYS A 226 -19.90 -0.08 12.99
CA CYS A 226 -19.51 -0.55 14.32
C CYS A 226 -19.68 0.54 15.39
N GLN A 227 -19.27 1.78 15.08
CA GLN A 227 -19.35 2.91 16.01
C GLN A 227 -20.78 3.39 16.25
N HIS A 228 -21.63 3.33 15.22
CA HIS A 228 -22.98 3.87 15.24
C HIS A 228 -23.99 2.75 14.99
N PRO A 229 -24.12 1.80 15.94
CA PRO A 229 -25.05 0.69 15.78
C PRO A 229 -26.48 1.22 15.64
N GLY A 230 -27.18 0.76 14.61
CA GLY A 230 -28.54 1.21 14.29
C GLY A 230 -28.64 2.48 13.45
N LEU A 231 -27.51 3.12 13.09
CA LEU A 231 -27.50 4.25 12.15
C LEU A 231 -28.00 3.85 10.77
N LEU A 232 -27.51 2.70 10.27
CA LEU A 232 -27.90 2.17 8.97
C LEU A 232 -29.08 1.22 9.13
N SER A 233 -30.12 1.41 8.32
CA SER A 233 -31.22 0.45 8.25
C SER A 233 -30.77 -0.86 7.57
N ALA A 234 -31.55 -1.92 7.75
CA ALA A 234 -31.36 -3.17 7.03
C ALA A 234 -31.31 -2.98 5.50
N GLN A 235 -32.04 -2.00 4.96
CA GLN A 235 -32.06 -1.67 3.54
C GLN A 235 -30.79 -0.90 3.11
N ASP A 236 -30.34 0.07 3.92
CA ASP A 236 -29.08 0.79 3.64
C ASP A 236 -27.90 -0.18 3.62
N ILE A 237 -27.88 -1.14 4.54
CA ILE A 237 -26.86 -2.19 4.61
C ILE A 237 -26.90 -3.06 3.35
N ALA A 238 -28.08 -3.53 2.94
CA ALA A 238 -28.21 -4.32 1.72
C ALA A 238 -27.72 -3.55 0.48
N GLN A 239 -28.02 -2.26 0.39
CA GLN A 239 -27.49 -1.41 -0.69
C GLN A 239 -25.97 -1.30 -0.61
N ALA A 240 -25.40 -1.04 0.57
CA ALA A 240 -23.95 -0.99 0.75
C ALA A 240 -23.25 -2.31 0.36
N VAL A 241 -23.86 -3.47 0.62
CA VAL A 241 -23.35 -4.77 0.16
C VAL A 241 -23.34 -4.85 -1.36
N LEU A 242 -24.39 -4.39 -2.04
CA LEU A 242 -24.44 -4.36 -3.51
C LEU A 242 -23.37 -3.44 -4.10
N GLU A 243 -23.10 -2.30 -3.45
CA GLU A 243 -22.05 -1.38 -3.86
C GLU A 243 -20.65 -2.00 -3.79
N LEU A 244 -20.38 -2.82 -2.75
CA LEU A 244 -19.14 -3.56 -2.60
C LEU A 244 -19.01 -4.76 -3.57
N ASP A 245 -20.13 -5.31 -4.05
CA ASP A 245 -20.17 -6.41 -5.04
C ASP A 245 -20.22 -5.89 -6.49
N LEU A 246 -20.10 -4.58 -6.70
CA LEU A 246 -20.08 -4.04 -8.04
C LEU A 246 -18.93 -4.67 -8.83
N ARG A 247 -19.29 -5.30 -9.97
CA ARG A 247 -18.31 -5.89 -10.90
C ARG A 247 -17.20 -4.90 -11.29
N ALA A 248 -17.47 -3.60 -11.27
CA ALA A 248 -16.46 -2.58 -11.52
C ALA A 248 -15.32 -2.58 -10.48
N LEU A 249 -15.63 -2.87 -9.21
CA LEU A 249 -14.68 -2.92 -8.09
C LEU A 249 -13.92 -4.25 -7.99
N ALA A 250 -14.30 -5.26 -8.78
CA ALA A 250 -13.68 -6.57 -8.78
C ALA A 250 -12.14 -6.49 -8.95
N PRO A 251 -11.34 -6.92 -7.96
CA PRO A 251 -9.87 -6.90 -8.04
C PRO A 251 -9.32 -7.69 -9.23
N GLU A 252 -10.10 -8.66 -9.73
CA GLU A 252 -9.80 -9.46 -10.91
C GLU A 252 -9.68 -8.64 -12.19
N ARG A 253 -10.29 -7.45 -12.22
CA ARG A 253 -10.31 -6.55 -13.37
C ARG A 253 -9.26 -5.46 -13.33
N ILE A 254 -8.49 -5.35 -12.24
CA ILE A 254 -7.37 -4.42 -12.18
C ILE A 254 -6.32 -4.98 -13.14
N LEU A 255 -5.91 -4.18 -14.13
CA LEU A 255 -4.90 -4.59 -15.10
C LEU A 255 -3.53 -4.64 -14.43
N PHE A 256 -2.68 -5.56 -14.90
CA PHE A 256 -1.28 -5.61 -14.49
C PHE A 256 -0.56 -4.30 -14.86
N PRO A 257 0.34 -3.76 -14.01
CA PRO A 257 1.09 -2.54 -14.33
C PRO A 257 1.95 -2.70 -15.58
N ASP A 258 1.78 -1.77 -16.52
CA ASP A 258 2.54 -1.73 -17.77
C ASP A 258 3.53 -0.56 -17.82
N GLY A 259 3.36 0.44 -16.93
CA GLY A 259 4.20 1.64 -16.88
C GLY A 259 5.68 1.30 -16.68
N GLU A 260 5.99 0.39 -15.76
CA GLU A 260 7.34 -0.08 -15.47
C GLU A 260 7.94 -0.85 -16.65
N ARG A 261 7.14 -1.60 -17.41
CA ARG A 261 7.60 -2.27 -18.63
C ARG A 261 8.07 -1.25 -19.66
N LEU A 262 7.24 -0.21 -19.88
CA LEU A 262 7.55 0.87 -20.80
C LEU A 262 8.78 1.67 -20.33
N ALA A 263 8.92 1.89 -19.02
CA ALA A 263 10.10 2.51 -18.43
C ALA A 263 11.37 1.70 -18.68
N CYS A 264 11.36 0.38 -18.44
CA CYS A 264 12.50 -0.50 -18.77
C CYS A 264 12.90 -0.39 -20.24
N LEU A 265 11.92 -0.46 -21.16
CA LEU A 265 12.17 -0.35 -22.59
C LEU A 265 12.73 1.03 -22.97
N GLN A 266 12.26 2.10 -22.33
CA GLN A 266 12.77 3.44 -22.55
C GLN A 266 14.22 3.56 -22.09
N LEU A 267 14.55 3.04 -20.92
CA LEU A 267 15.93 3.08 -20.39
C LEU A 267 16.89 2.25 -21.22
N ILE A 268 16.51 1.04 -21.63
CA ILE A 268 17.28 0.24 -22.58
C ILE A 268 17.51 1.06 -23.86
N GLY A 269 16.45 1.68 -24.38
CA GLY A 269 16.44 2.64 -25.49
C GLY A 269 17.44 3.79 -25.41
N LEU A 270 17.67 4.28 -24.20
CA LEU A 270 18.51 5.44 -23.94
C LEU A 270 19.96 5.07 -23.62
N THR A 271 20.16 3.94 -22.95
CA THR A 271 21.42 3.59 -22.30
C THR A 271 22.21 2.51 -23.02
N MET A 272 21.63 1.85 -24.02
CA MET A 272 22.27 0.73 -24.73
C MET A 272 22.34 0.97 -26.24
N GLU A 273 23.38 0.39 -26.84
CA GLU A 273 23.54 0.28 -28.28
C GLU A 273 23.06 -1.11 -28.73
N GLU A 274 22.22 -1.16 -29.78
CA GLU A 274 21.55 -2.39 -30.23
C GLU A 274 22.52 -3.57 -30.47
N ARG A 275 23.76 -3.29 -30.89
CA ARG A 275 24.82 -4.29 -31.10
C ARG A 275 26.12 -3.99 -30.33
N GLY A 276 26.12 -2.98 -29.46
CA GLY A 276 27.31 -2.46 -28.78
C GLY A 276 27.31 -2.62 -27.25
N GLY A 277 26.24 -3.18 -26.68
CA GLY A 277 26.10 -3.30 -25.23
C GLY A 277 25.72 -1.98 -24.55
N PRO A 278 25.94 -1.84 -23.23
CA PRO A 278 25.70 -0.58 -22.51
C PRO A 278 26.60 0.56 -23.01
N SER A 279 26.00 1.71 -23.32
CA SER A 279 26.70 2.90 -23.79
C SER A 279 27.67 3.42 -22.74
N ALA A 280 28.94 3.57 -23.11
CA ALA A 280 30.00 4.07 -22.24
C ALA A 280 29.79 5.50 -21.74
N THR A 281 29.03 6.31 -22.47
CA THR A 281 28.74 7.69 -22.11
C THR A 281 27.33 7.88 -21.58
N GLY A 282 26.37 7.03 -21.98
CA GLY A 282 24.96 7.18 -21.64
C GLY A 282 24.50 6.40 -20.41
N PHE A 283 25.02 5.19 -20.18
CA PHE A 283 24.44 4.26 -19.20
C PHE A 283 24.50 4.79 -17.77
N ALA A 284 25.70 5.05 -17.25
CA ALA A 284 25.88 5.47 -15.86
C ALA A 284 25.22 6.82 -15.54
N PRO A 285 25.33 7.88 -16.37
CA PRO A 285 24.66 9.14 -16.09
C PRO A 285 23.13 9.04 -16.07
N THR A 286 22.52 8.34 -17.04
CA THR A 286 21.06 8.19 -17.09
C THR A 286 20.54 7.38 -15.90
N MET A 287 21.20 6.26 -15.56
CA MET A 287 20.82 5.47 -14.39
C MET A 287 21.04 6.23 -13.07
N GLY A 288 22.09 7.07 -13.01
CA GLY A 288 22.34 7.97 -11.88
C GLY A 288 21.22 8.98 -11.66
N LEU A 289 20.58 9.48 -12.72
CA LEU A 289 19.47 10.43 -12.62
C LEU A 289 18.21 9.80 -12.00
N ILE A 290 17.89 8.55 -12.34
CA ILE A 290 16.72 7.84 -11.81
C ILE A 290 16.82 7.72 -10.29
N ARG A 291 18.03 7.40 -9.80
CA ARG A 291 18.28 7.21 -8.37
C ARG A 291 18.41 8.52 -7.58
N ALA A 292 18.63 9.64 -8.26
CA ALA A 292 19.01 10.91 -7.62
C ALA A 292 17.86 11.89 -7.38
N GLU A 293 16.66 11.64 -7.92
CA GLU A 293 15.50 12.44 -7.52
C GLU A 293 15.18 12.17 -6.03
N PRO A 294 15.10 13.20 -5.15
CA PRO A 294 14.85 14.63 -5.42
C PRO A 294 16.04 15.58 -5.25
N THR A 295 17.26 15.11 -4.97
CA THR A 295 18.42 15.97 -4.66
C THR A 295 19.54 15.75 -5.69
N GLY A 296 19.64 16.64 -6.68
CA GLY A 296 20.57 16.48 -7.82
C GLY A 296 22.05 16.25 -7.51
N LEU A 297 22.49 16.45 -6.25
CA LEU A 297 23.84 16.08 -5.78
C LEU A 297 24.04 14.55 -5.66
N ALA A 298 22.99 13.79 -5.38
CA ALA A 298 23.03 12.33 -5.32
C ALA A 298 23.34 11.68 -6.70
N ALA A 299 23.12 12.43 -7.80
CA ALA A 299 23.33 11.94 -9.16
C ALA A 299 24.79 11.58 -9.45
N PHE A 300 25.75 12.32 -8.87
CA PHE A 300 27.17 12.05 -9.07
C PHE A 300 27.61 10.74 -8.40
N GLY A 301 27.15 10.50 -7.17
CA GLY A 301 27.38 9.22 -6.48
C GLY A 301 26.66 8.06 -7.17
N GLY A 302 25.43 8.29 -7.65
CA GLY A 302 24.66 7.32 -8.41
C GLY A 302 25.36 6.89 -9.70
N ALA A 303 25.89 7.83 -10.49
CA ALA A 303 26.59 7.51 -11.72
C ALA A 303 27.86 6.66 -11.46
N ALA A 304 28.63 6.99 -10.43
CA ALA A 304 29.82 6.20 -10.06
C ALA A 304 29.47 4.77 -9.63
N TYR A 305 28.34 4.59 -8.94
CA TYR A 305 27.80 3.26 -8.62
C TYR A 305 27.44 2.49 -9.90
N TRP A 306 26.70 3.11 -10.82
CA TRP A 306 26.23 2.45 -12.05
C TRP A 306 27.33 2.12 -13.06
N ALA A 307 28.43 2.88 -13.07
CA ALA A 307 29.59 2.58 -13.91
C ALA A 307 30.20 1.20 -13.60
N GLN A 308 30.06 0.70 -12.38
CA GLN A 308 30.58 -0.60 -11.95
C GLN A 308 29.79 -1.76 -12.59
N PHE A 309 28.50 -1.58 -12.82
CA PHE A 309 27.63 -2.59 -13.42
C PHE A 309 27.70 -2.61 -14.94
N GLN A 310 28.24 -1.56 -15.55
CA GLN A 310 28.25 -1.42 -17.01
C GLN A 310 28.97 -2.58 -17.71
N GLY A 311 30.07 -3.08 -17.15
CA GLY A 311 30.83 -4.20 -17.74
C GLY A 311 30.18 -5.57 -17.56
N GLU A 312 29.30 -5.72 -16.58
CA GLU A 312 28.60 -6.98 -16.27
C GLU A 312 27.19 -7.05 -16.88
N HIS A 313 26.65 -5.90 -17.31
CA HIS A 313 25.28 -5.82 -17.82
C HIS A 313 25.15 -6.49 -19.19
N ALA A 314 24.03 -7.18 -19.41
CA ALA A 314 23.66 -7.78 -20.67
C ALA A 314 23.49 -6.73 -21.80
N GLY A 315 23.63 -7.20 -23.04
CA GLY A 315 23.36 -6.38 -24.22
C GLY A 315 21.87 -6.07 -24.42
N TRP A 316 21.60 -5.27 -25.45
CA TRP A 316 20.26 -4.80 -25.79
C TRP A 316 19.22 -5.92 -25.99
N PHE A 317 19.54 -6.92 -26.84
CA PHE A 317 18.59 -7.98 -27.20
C PHE A 317 18.23 -8.85 -26.00
N ASP A 318 19.24 -9.32 -25.26
CA ASP A 318 19.09 -10.06 -24.02
C ASP A 318 18.22 -9.30 -23.01
N SER A 319 18.46 -7.99 -22.86
CA SER A 319 17.70 -7.16 -21.91
C SER A 319 16.22 -7.03 -22.30
N ILE A 320 15.91 -6.88 -23.60
CA ILE A 320 14.51 -6.84 -24.07
C ILE A 320 13.83 -8.20 -23.89
N GLU A 321 14.54 -9.30 -24.16
CA GLU A 321 14.00 -10.64 -23.96
C GLU A 321 13.70 -10.89 -22.48
N GLU A 322 14.61 -10.51 -21.59
CA GLU A 322 14.41 -10.67 -20.15
C GLU A 322 13.26 -9.78 -19.63
N VAL A 323 13.11 -8.54 -20.13
CA VAL A 323 11.93 -7.71 -19.82
C VAL A 323 10.63 -8.43 -20.22
N ARG A 324 10.57 -9.03 -21.43
CA ARG A 324 9.37 -9.75 -21.87
C ARG A 324 9.09 -10.99 -21.03
N LYS A 325 10.14 -11.70 -20.63
CA LYS A 325 10.04 -12.89 -19.80
C LYS A 325 9.53 -12.56 -18.39
N VAL A 326 10.15 -11.60 -17.71
CA VAL A 326 9.75 -11.14 -16.36
C VAL A 326 8.30 -10.63 -16.35
N PHE A 327 7.97 -9.69 -17.25
CA PHE A 327 6.62 -9.12 -17.31
C PHE A 327 5.58 -10.13 -17.85
N GLY A 328 6.00 -11.11 -18.65
CA GLY A 328 5.15 -12.21 -19.11
C GLY A 328 4.75 -13.16 -17.99
N ASP A 329 5.72 -13.60 -17.17
CA ASP A 329 5.49 -14.44 -15.98
C ASP A 329 4.56 -13.74 -14.99
N TRP A 330 4.88 -12.49 -14.61
CA TRP A 330 4.02 -11.72 -13.72
C TRP A 330 2.63 -11.44 -14.31
N GLY A 331 2.54 -11.12 -15.61
CA GLY A 331 1.25 -10.93 -16.29
C GLY A 331 0.39 -12.19 -16.28
N GLN A 332 0.99 -13.38 -16.45
CA GLN A 332 0.29 -14.66 -16.33
C GLN A 332 -0.20 -14.90 -14.90
N ARG A 333 0.68 -14.71 -13.91
CA ARG A 333 0.33 -14.85 -12.49
C ARG A 333 -0.77 -13.88 -12.06
N TRP A 334 -0.76 -12.66 -12.58
CA TRP A 334 -1.74 -11.62 -12.24
C TRP A 334 -3.16 -12.00 -12.66
N GLN A 335 -3.32 -12.79 -13.73
CA GLN A 335 -4.62 -13.27 -14.20
C GLN A 335 -5.16 -14.45 -13.37
N ILE A 336 -4.32 -15.07 -12.52
CA ILE A 336 -4.70 -16.20 -11.68
C ILE A 336 -5.23 -15.67 -10.35
N ASN A 337 -6.49 -15.98 -10.05
CA ASN A 337 -7.16 -15.54 -8.82
C ASN A 337 -7.07 -16.58 -7.69
N ASN A 338 -6.51 -17.75 -7.98
CA ASN A 338 -6.27 -18.79 -7.00
C ASN A 338 -4.80 -18.76 -6.56
N GLN A 339 -4.54 -18.26 -5.36
CA GLN A 339 -3.20 -18.23 -4.77
C GLN A 339 -2.62 -19.62 -4.46
N PHE A 340 -3.45 -20.65 -4.46
CA PHE A 340 -3.01 -22.04 -4.29
C PHE A 340 -2.66 -22.73 -5.61
N ASP A 341 -2.71 -22.02 -6.73
CA ASP A 341 -2.25 -22.55 -8.01
C ASP A 341 -0.75 -22.93 -7.93
N PRO A 342 -0.32 -24.10 -8.45
CA PRO A 342 1.07 -24.52 -8.40
C PRO A 342 2.09 -23.52 -8.96
N ILE A 343 1.67 -22.61 -9.84
CA ILE A 343 2.55 -21.54 -10.34
C ILE A 343 3.11 -20.67 -9.20
N TRP A 344 2.34 -20.45 -8.13
CA TRP A 344 2.75 -19.63 -6.99
C TRP A 344 3.84 -20.28 -6.15
N GLN A 345 3.99 -21.60 -6.22
CA GLN A 345 5.09 -22.32 -5.57
C GLN A 345 6.40 -22.22 -6.34
N GLN A 346 6.33 -21.84 -7.62
CA GLN A 346 7.51 -21.66 -8.46
C GLN A 346 8.07 -20.25 -8.28
N LEU A 347 9.40 -20.14 -8.17
CA LEU A 347 10.09 -18.86 -8.22
C LEU A 347 9.68 -18.07 -9.47
N THR A 348 9.48 -16.77 -9.30
CA THR A 348 9.20 -15.87 -10.42
C THR A 348 10.42 -15.79 -11.33
N ASP A 349 10.21 -15.45 -12.59
CA ASP A 349 11.32 -15.24 -13.51
C ASP A 349 12.17 -14.03 -13.10
N PHE A 350 11.57 -13.05 -12.40
CA PHE A 350 12.31 -11.99 -11.75
C PHE A 350 13.25 -12.51 -10.64
N SER A 351 12.78 -13.40 -9.76
CA SER A 351 13.63 -13.96 -8.70
C SER A 351 14.77 -14.82 -9.25
N LYS A 352 14.60 -15.43 -10.43
CA LYS A 352 15.65 -16.23 -11.11
C LYS A 352 16.64 -15.36 -11.90
N MET A 353 16.28 -14.11 -12.20
CA MET A 353 17.05 -13.21 -13.04
C MET A 353 18.37 -12.83 -12.34
N ASP A 354 19.47 -12.80 -13.11
CA ASP A 354 20.73 -12.25 -12.60
C ASP A 354 20.61 -10.73 -12.46
N ALA A 355 20.51 -10.27 -11.21
CA ALA A 355 20.31 -8.87 -10.88
C ALA A 355 21.42 -7.93 -11.35
N ARG A 356 22.67 -8.39 -11.48
CA ARG A 356 23.77 -7.54 -11.96
C ARG A 356 23.74 -7.45 -13.48
N ARG A 357 23.48 -8.57 -14.13
CA ARG A 357 23.37 -8.67 -15.58
C ARG A 357 22.17 -7.89 -16.13
N PHE A 358 21.10 -7.75 -15.35
CA PHE A 358 19.86 -7.07 -15.76
C PHE A 358 19.46 -5.95 -14.79
N ALA A 359 20.45 -5.13 -14.40
CA ALA A 359 20.29 -4.16 -13.34
C ALA A 359 19.27 -3.04 -13.66
N ILE A 360 19.06 -2.69 -14.94
CA ILE A 360 17.97 -1.76 -15.34
C ILE A 360 16.61 -2.30 -14.89
N ILE A 361 16.33 -3.57 -15.15
CA ILE A 361 15.04 -4.20 -14.82
C ILE A 361 14.86 -4.14 -13.32
N ARG A 362 15.88 -4.58 -12.56
CA ARG A 362 15.85 -4.55 -11.08
C ARG A 362 15.59 -3.15 -10.55
N GLU A 363 16.29 -2.13 -11.04
CA GLU A 363 16.11 -0.77 -10.56
C GLU A 363 14.69 -0.27 -10.76
N VAL A 364 14.08 -0.51 -11.93
CA VAL A 364 12.73 0.01 -12.23
C VAL A 364 11.64 -0.73 -11.45
N VAL A 365 11.77 -2.05 -11.26
CA VAL A 365 10.68 -2.88 -10.70
C VAL A 365 10.78 -3.08 -9.19
N ALA A 366 11.98 -2.92 -8.63
CA ALA A 366 12.25 -3.04 -7.19
C ALA A 366 12.62 -1.69 -6.54
N SER A 367 12.46 -0.58 -7.25
CA SER A 367 12.62 0.75 -6.66
C SER A 367 11.57 0.98 -5.59
N GLU A 368 12.01 1.39 -4.41
CA GLU A 368 11.12 2.04 -3.44
C GLU A 368 10.44 3.26 -4.11
N PRO A 369 9.15 3.50 -3.83
CA PRO A 369 8.40 2.97 -2.69
C PRO A 369 7.49 1.77 -2.98
N VAL A 370 7.49 1.27 -4.22
CA VAL A 370 6.59 0.17 -4.63
C VAL A 370 7.35 -0.92 -5.34
N ASN A 371 7.34 -2.10 -4.75
CA ASN A 371 7.75 -3.34 -5.40
C ASN A 371 6.54 -3.96 -6.11
N ILE A 372 6.66 -4.30 -7.40
CA ILE A 372 5.59 -4.98 -8.15
C ILE A 372 5.13 -6.27 -7.46
N GLU A 373 6.03 -7.01 -6.80
CA GLU A 373 5.69 -8.25 -6.10
C GLU A 373 4.71 -8.00 -4.93
N SER A 374 4.80 -6.86 -4.25
CA SER A 374 3.88 -6.51 -3.15
C SER A 374 2.46 -6.24 -3.63
N LEU A 375 2.28 -5.87 -4.90
CA LEU A 375 0.94 -5.66 -5.48
C LEU A 375 0.12 -6.95 -5.54
N PHE A 376 0.76 -8.10 -5.71
CA PHE A 376 0.04 -9.37 -5.72
C PHE A 376 -0.58 -9.67 -4.36
N GLN A 377 0.18 -9.46 -3.29
CA GLN A 377 -0.31 -9.59 -1.93
C GLN A 377 -1.44 -8.58 -1.66
N LEU A 378 -1.22 -7.31 -1.99
CA LEU A 378 -2.22 -6.26 -1.81
C LEU A 378 -3.53 -6.55 -2.56
N ARG A 379 -3.44 -7.16 -3.76
CA ARG A 379 -4.62 -7.58 -4.53
C ARG A 379 -5.41 -8.67 -3.80
N VAL A 380 -4.73 -9.64 -3.19
CA VAL A 380 -5.37 -10.69 -2.37
C VAL A 380 -5.98 -10.08 -1.10
N GLU A 381 -5.25 -9.20 -0.40
CA GLU A 381 -5.78 -8.47 0.75
C GLU A 381 -7.02 -7.65 0.41
N LEU A 382 -7.03 -7.00 -0.75
CA LEU A 382 -8.19 -6.27 -1.23
C LEU A 382 -9.39 -7.22 -1.48
N MET A 383 -9.16 -8.39 -2.06
CA MET A 383 -10.21 -9.41 -2.22
C MET A 383 -10.77 -9.84 -0.87
N VAL A 384 -9.90 -10.15 0.10
CA VAL A 384 -10.28 -10.49 1.49
C VAL A 384 -11.14 -9.37 2.09
N GLN A 385 -10.68 -8.13 1.97
CA GLN A 385 -11.39 -6.99 2.56
C GLN A 385 -12.77 -6.77 1.92
N LEU A 386 -12.90 -6.81 0.60
CA LEU A 386 -14.18 -6.58 -0.08
C LEU A 386 -15.19 -7.72 0.18
N THR A 387 -14.74 -8.97 0.09
CA THR A 387 -15.59 -10.15 0.33
C THR A 387 -15.97 -10.27 1.81
N GLY A 388 -15.01 -10.02 2.70
CA GLY A 388 -15.17 -9.95 4.14
C GLY A 388 -16.13 -8.83 4.55
N ALA A 389 -15.95 -7.61 4.03
CA ALA A 389 -16.79 -6.46 4.37
C ALA A 389 -18.26 -6.70 4.00
N ARG A 390 -18.53 -7.31 2.84
CA ARG A 390 -19.89 -7.71 2.46
C ARG A 390 -20.51 -8.69 3.45
N SER A 391 -19.73 -9.70 3.84
CA SER A 391 -20.16 -10.71 4.81
C SER A 391 -20.42 -10.09 6.19
N ALA A 392 -19.53 -9.21 6.66
CA ALA A 392 -19.67 -8.49 7.92
C ALA A 392 -20.89 -7.57 7.94
N LEU A 393 -21.08 -6.76 6.89
CA LEU A 393 -22.28 -5.94 6.72
C LEU A 393 -23.54 -6.80 6.69
N GLY A 394 -23.51 -7.97 6.04
CA GLY A 394 -24.62 -8.93 6.07
C GLY A 394 -24.99 -9.38 7.49
N VAL A 395 -23.99 -9.65 8.34
CA VAL A 395 -24.20 -9.99 9.75
C VAL A 395 -24.79 -8.81 10.53
N VAL A 396 -24.29 -7.59 10.30
CA VAL A 396 -24.84 -6.36 10.91
C VAL A 396 -26.29 -6.14 10.48
N GLY A 397 -26.60 -6.33 9.20
CA GLY A 397 -27.96 -6.24 8.67
C GLY A 397 -28.91 -7.26 9.28
N PHE A 398 -28.44 -8.50 9.46
CA PHE A 398 -29.19 -9.54 10.16
C PHE A 398 -29.51 -9.11 11.60
N ARG A 399 -28.52 -8.62 12.36
CA ARG A 399 -28.75 -8.14 13.72
C ARG A 399 -29.68 -6.94 13.76
N ALA A 400 -29.53 -5.97 12.85
CA ALA A 400 -30.40 -4.79 12.77
C ALA A 400 -31.87 -5.18 12.59
N ARG A 401 -32.15 -6.29 11.90
CA ARG A 401 -33.50 -6.80 11.67
C ARG A 401 -34.02 -7.71 12.79
N GLN A 402 -33.19 -8.62 13.29
CA GLN A 402 -33.62 -9.71 14.20
C GLN A 402 -33.26 -9.45 15.67
N ASN A 403 -32.55 -8.35 15.95
CA ASN A 403 -31.99 -8.00 17.26
C ASN A 403 -31.16 -9.13 17.91
N THR A 404 -30.64 -10.06 17.10
CA THR A 404 -29.84 -11.21 17.52
C THR A 404 -28.76 -11.48 16.47
N TRP A 405 -27.62 -12.02 16.90
CA TRP A 405 -26.58 -12.45 15.99
C TRP A 405 -26.99 -13.72 15.24
N PRO A 406 -26.61 -13.87 13.95
CA PRO A 406 -26.91 -15.08 13.21
C PRO A 406 -26.24 -16.30 13.87
N PRO A 407 -26.88 -17.49 13.80
CA PRO A 407 -26.30 -18.72 14.35
C PRO A 407 -25.08 -19.21 13.55
N ALA A 408 -25.00 -18.85 12.27
CA ALA A 408 -23.89 -19.15 11.38
C ALA A 408 -23.83 -18.10 10.26
N LEU A 409 -22.67 -17.95 9.64
CA LEU A 409 -22.47 -16.97 8.57
C LEU A 409 -23.45 -17.17 7.39
N ALA A 410 -23.80 -18.42 7.07
CA ALA A 410 -24.74 -18.74 5.99
C ALA A 410 -26.15 -18.14 6.18
N ALA A 411 -26.54 -17.77 7.42
CA ALA A 411 -27.88 -17.25 7.72
C ALA A 411 -28.13 -15.83 7.15
N VAL A 412 -27.09 -15.12 6.70
CA VAL A 412 -27.25 -13.79 6.08
C VAL A 412 -27.70 -13.88 4.61
N GLN A 413 -27.67 -15.07 4.01
CA GLN A 413 -28.10 -15.33 2.63
C GLN A 413 -29.59 -15.66 2.53
N PRO A 414 -30.22 -15.41 1.36
CA PRO A 414 -29.77 -14.50 0.30
C PRO A 414 -30.13 -13.03 0.63
N GLN A 415 -30.74 -12.79 1.80
CA GLN A 415 -31.43 -11.54 2.12
C GLN A 415 -30.52 -10.32 2.14
N PHE A 416 -29.32 -10.44 2.72
CA PHE A 416 -28.36 -9.34 2.81
C PHE A 416 -27.18 -9.53 1.87
N VAL A 417 -26.74 -10.78 1.71
CA VAL A 417 -25.65 -11.15 0.81
C VAL A 417 -26.19 -12.18 -0.18
N PRO A 418 -26.14 -11.94 -1.51
CA PRO A 418 -26.67 -12.88 -2.50
C PRO A 418 -26.00 -14.25 -2.43
N ARG A 419 -24.67 -14.26 -2.23
CA ARG A 419 -23.84 -15.47 -2.09
C ARG A 419 -22.62 -15.14 -1.23
N LEU A 420 -22.21 -16.09 -0.41
CA LEU A 420 -21.01 -16.02 0.40
C LEU A 420 -19.85 -16.37 -0.50
N ASP A 421 -18.83 -15.54 -0.46
CA ASP A 421 -17.59 -15.81 -1.15
C ASP A 421 -16.65 -16.63 -0.27
N PHE A 422 -15.70 -17.27 -0.93
CA PHE A 422 -14.64 -17.99 -0.27
C PHE A 422 -13.60 -17.02 0.24
N ASP A 423 -13.01 -17.34 1.39
CA ASP A 423 -11.83 -16.67 1.89
C ASP A 423 -10.65 -16.99 0.93
N PRO A 424 -10.02 -15.98 0.31
CA PRO A 424 -8.85 -16.19 -0.54
C PRO A 424 -7.75 -17.00 0.14
N TRP A 425 -7.52 -16.79 1.45
CA TRP A 425 -6.48 -17.46 2.23
C TRP A 425 -6.86 -18.82 2.81
N SER A 426 -8.12 -19.21 2.73
CA SER A 426 -8.54 -20.48 3.31
C SER A 426 -8.49 -21.60 2.27
N TRP A 427 -7.59 -22.57 2.46
CA TRP A 427 -7.53 -23.79 1.65
C TRP A 427 -7.87 -25.02 2.47
N ASN A 428 -8.81 -25.82 1.98
CA ASN A 428 -9.16 -27.10 2.57
C ASN A 428 -8.51 -28.23 1.76
N GLU A 429 -7.37 -28.73 2.24
CA GLU A 429 -6.65 -29.83 1.59
C GLU A 429 -7.51 -31.07 1.36
N ARG A 430 -8.46 -31.37 2.27
CA ARG A 430 -9.30 -32.57 2.15
C ARG A 430 -10.34 -32.47 1.06
N ARG A 431 -10.80 -31.25 0.75
CA ARG A 431 -11.83 -31.00 -0.25
C ARG A 431 -11.26 -30.47 -1.55
N GLU A 432 -9.99 -30.07 -1.56
CA GLU A 432 -9.35 -29.36 -2.67
C GLU A 432 -10.15 -28.11 -3.08
N THR A 433 -10.74 -27.44 -2.08
CA THR A 433 -11.55 -26.24 -2.27
C THR A 433 -11.22 -25.19 -1.22
N ARG A 434 -11.50 -23.93 -1.54
CA ARG A 434 -11.46 -22.86 -0.54
C ARG A 434 -12.65 -22.96 0.41
N ASP A 435 -12.45 -22.61 1.68
CA ASP A 435 -13.53 -22.48 2.66
C ASP A 435 -14.01 -21.02 2.76
N ILE A 436 -15.14 -20.80 3.42
CA ILE A 436 -15.67 -19.46 3.71
C ILE A 436 -14.93 -18.84 4.90
N PHE A 437 -15.13 -17.53 5.11
CA PHE A 437 -14.61 -16.81 6.28
C PHE A 437 -15.01 -17.46 7.60
N GLN A 438 -14.11 -17.38 8.58
CA GLN A 438 -14.35 -17.87 9.93
C GLN A 438 -15.22 -16.86 10.67
N PHE A 439 -16.30 -17.36 11.28
CA PHE A 439 -17.29 -16.55 12.00
C PHE A 439 -17.61 -17.18 13.35
N PHE A 440 -17.64 -16.36 14.39
CA PHE A 440 -18.15 -16.76 15.71
C PHE A 440 -18.62 -15.55 16.52
N VAL A 441 -19.48 -15.79 17.50
CA VAL A 441 -19.85 -14.82 18.54
C VAL A 441 -19.11 -15.19 19.82
N PRO A 442 -18.25 -14.30 20.37
CA PRO A 442 -17.54 -14.56 21.63
C PRO A 442 -18.51 -14.98 22.75
N MET A 443 -18.01 -15.79 23.70
CA MET A 443 -18.78 -16.39 24.81
C MET A 443 -19.91 -17.37 24.42
N ARG A 444 -20.58 -17.18 23.27
CA ARG A 444 -21.65 -18.04 22.75
C ARG A 444 -21.09 -19.29 22.07
N ASP A 445 -20.14 -19.11 21.15
CA ASP A 445 -19.70 -20.16 20.23
C ASP A 445 -18.35 -20.80 20.64
N GLN A 446 -17.70 -20.27 21.67
CA GLN A 446 -16.44 -20.81 22.16
C GLN A 446 -16.64 -22.16 22.86
N LYS A 447 -15.76 -23.11 22.54
CA LYS A 447 -15.72 -24.40 23.23
C LYS A 447 -15.33 -24.16 24.68
N ARG A 448 -16.17 -24.63 25.59
CA ARG A 448 -15.97 -24.54 27.04
C ARG A 448 -16.29 -25.88 27.70
N GLY A 449 -15.66 -26.14 28.84
CA GLY A 449 -16.02 -27.28 29.67
C GLY A 449 -17.47 -27.16 30.19
N PRO A 450 -18.14 -28.28 30.56
CA PRO A 450 -19.52 -28.25 31.07
C PRO A 450 -19.74 -27.38 32.33
N ARG A 451 -18.66 -27.02 33.04
CA ARG A 451 -18.67 -26.24 34.28
C ARG A 451 -17.85 -24.94 34.17
N GLU A 452 -17.31 -24.64 33.00
CA GLU A 452 -16.49 -23.45 32.78
C GLU A 452 -17.41 -22.26 32.46
N GLU A 453 -17.24 -21.17 33.20
CA GLU A 453 -17.99 -19.95 32.94
C GLU A 453 -17.50 -19.31 31.63
N PRO A 454 -18.39 -18.74 30.80
CA PRO A 454 -17.98 -18.04 29.59
C PRO A 454 -17.06 -16.86 29.92
N THR A 455 -15.83 -16.90 29.40
CA THR A 455 -14.87 -15.80 29.48
C THR A 455 -14.87 -14.98 28.18
N PRO A 456 -14.58 -13.67 28.25
CA PRO A 456 -14.34 -12.86 27.06
C PRO A 456 -13.27 -13.47 26.15
N HIS A 457 -13.43 -13.30 24.84
CA HIS A 457 -12.41 -13.69 23.87
C HIS A 457 -11.25 -12.70 23.91
N ARG A 458 -10.03 -13.19 24.14
CA ARG A 458 -8.82 -12.38 24.13
C ARG A 458 -8.15 -12.44 22.77
N MET A 459 -7.97 -11.29 22.15
CA MET A 459 -7.32 -11.11 20.87
C MET A 459 -6.11 -10.20 21.04
N ARG A 460 -4.96 -10.60 20.52
CA ARG A 460 -3.78 -9.73 20.42
C ARG A 460 -3.81 -9.05 19.05
N VAL A 461 -3.83 -7.73 19.05
CA VAL A 461 -3.96 -6.88 17.88
C VAL A 461 -2.64 -6.16 17.68
N ARG A 462 -1.99 -6.40 16.55
CA ARG A 462 -0.85 -5.59 16.13
C ARG A 462 -1.38 -4.30 15.50
N ILE A 463 -1.14 -3.19 16.20
CA ILE A 463 -1.55 -1.86 15.76
C ILE A 463 -0.32 -1.12 15.24
N GLY A 464 -0.45 -0.50 14.07
CA GLY A 464 0.68 0.16 13.43
C GLY A 464 1.57 -0.85 12.70
N GLY A 465 1.91 -0.49 11.48
CA GLY A 465 2.74 -1.29 10.62
C GLY A 465 2.45 -0.95 9.17
N ASP A 466 3.27 -0.11 8.58
CA ASP A 466 3.29 0.00 7.12
C ASP A 466 4.10 -1.19 6.59
N ALA A 467 4.04 -1.50 5.29
CA ALA A 467 4.86 -2.58 4.71
C ALA A 467 6.36 -2.46 5.07
N GLY A 468 6.83 -1.25 5.40
CA GLY A 468 8.15 -0.99 5.97
C GLY A 468 8.44 -1.68 7.32
N THR A 469 7.44 -1.91 8.17
CA THR A 469 7.61 -2.68 9.43
C THR A 469 7.72 -4.18 9.17
N ASP A 470 7.04 -4.71 8.15
CA ASP A 470 7.24 -6.08 7.70
C ASP A 470 8.62 -6.27 7.07
N LEU A 471 9.13 -5.27 6.34
CA LEU A 471 10.53 -5.20 5.90
C LEU A 471 11.51 -5.16 7.07
N VAL A 472 11.22 -4.41 8.13
CA VAL A 472 12.03 -4.40 9.36
C VAL A 472 12.00 -5.75 10.06
N ALA A 473 10.85 -6.41 10.13
CA ALA A 473 10.72 -7.76 10.69
C ALA A 473 11.46 -8.80 9.83
N ALA A 474 11.36 -8.73 8.50
CA ALA A 474 12.05 -9.60 7.57
C ALA A 474 13.58 -9.38 7.60
N ALA A 475 14.04 -8.14 7.55
CA ALA A 475 15.45 -7.78 7.73
C ALA A 475 15.96 -8.20 9.11
N GLY A 476 15.13 -8.07 10.14
CA GLY A 476 15.40 -8.59 11.48
C GLY A 476 15.57 -10.10 11.49
N ALA A 477 14.70 -10.85 10.82
CA ALA A 477 14.79 -12.30 10.71
C ALA A 477 16.03 -12.75 9.92
N GLU A 478 16.37 -12.08 8.82
CA GLU A 478 17.60 -12.32 8.07
C GLU A 478 18.84 -12.03 8.93
N LEU A 479 18.85 -10.90 9.63
CA LEU A 479 19.92 -10.55 10.56
C LEU A 479 20.03 -11.56 11.71
N ALA A 480 18.90 -12.03 12.24
CA ALA A 480 18.85 -13.06 13.28
C ALA A 480 19.45 -14.39 12.81
N ALA A 481 19.20 -14.76 11.56
CA ALA A 481 19.76 -15.97 10.95
C ALA A 481 21.28 -15.83 10.71
N ALA A 482 21.75 -14.62 10.41
CA ALA A 482 23.17 -14.33 10.23
C ALA A 482 23.94 -14.17 11.56
N MET A 483 23.27 -13.83 12.66
CA MET A 483 23.91 -13.57 13.96
C MET A 483 24.15 -14.85 14.80
N PRO A 484 25.35 -15.00 15.41
CA PRO A 484 25.60 -16.04 16.41
C PRO A 484 24.59 -15.98 17.57
N ALA A 485 24.22 -17.14 18.12
CA ALA A 485 23.25 -17.23 19.22
C ALA A 485 23.68 -16.42 20.45
N GLU A 486 24.97 -16.40 20.76
CA GLU A 486 25.57 -15.64 21.88
C GLU A 486 25.36 -14.12 21.71
N MET A 487 25.59 -13.60 20.50
CA MET A 487 25.38 -12.18 20.19
C MET A 487 23.89 -11.82 20.26
N ARG A 488 23.00 -12.71 19.81
CA ARG A 488 21.55 -12.52 19.94
C ARG A 488 21.11 -12.43 21.40
N GLU A 489 21.65 -13.29 22.26
CA GLU A 489 21.32 -13.28 23.69
C GLU A 489 21.90 -12.05 24.41
N GLN A 490 23.11 -11.61 24.04
CA GLN A 490 23.68 -10.36 24.55
C GLN A 490 22.84 -9.14 24.17
N LEU A 491 22.44 -9.04 22.89
CA LEU A 491 21.57 -7.96 22.42
C LEU A 491 20.20 -8.03 23.13
N ARG A 492 19.58 -9.20 23.22
CA ARG A 492 18.32 -9.39 23.95
C ARG A 492 18.43 -8.95 25.41
N SER A 493 19.50 -9.35 26.09
CA SER A 493 19.77 -8.94 27.48
C SER A 493 19.96 -7.42 27.58
N ALA A 494 20.67 -6.80 26.63
CA ALA A 494 20.89 -5.36 26.61
C ALA A 494 19.58 -4.58 26.39
N PHE A 495 18.70 -5.05 25.51
CA PHE A 495 17.38 -4.47 25.32
C PHE A 495 16.48 -4.67 26.54
N ALA A 496 16.52 -5.85 27.17
CA ALA A 496 15.74 -6.15 28.38
C ALA A 496 16.19 -5.33 29.61
N SER A 497 17.48 -5.02 29.73
CA SER A 497 18.01 -4.16 30.80
C SER A 497 17.78 -2.66 30.57
N GLY A 498 17.25 -2.28 29.40
CA GLY A 498 17.23 -0.90 28.93
C GLY A 498 18.58 -0.46 28.39
N LEU A 499 18.55 0.43 27.39
CA LEU A 499 19.75 1.07 26.88
C LEU A 499 20.31 2.07 27.92
N PRO A 500 21.63 2.32 27.93
CA PRO A 500 22.24 3.33 28.79
C PRO A 500 21.60 4.72 28.60
N ALA A 501 21.38 5.45 29.71
CA ALA A 501 20.68 6.76 29.72
C ALA A 501 21.39 7.86 28.90
N ASP A 502 22.69 7.69 28.67
CA ASP A 502 23.52 8.53 27.81
C ASP A 502 23.33 8.24 26.32
N VAL A 503 22.61 7.17 25.95
CA VAL A 503 22.33 6.78 24.57
C VAL A 503 20.86 7.03 24.19
N VAL A 504 19.95 7.11 25.17
CA VAL A 504 18.50 7.24 24.92
C VAL A 504 17.93 8.62 25.25
N ASP A 505 16.86 9.03 24.57
CA ASP A 505 16.08 10.22 24.91
C ASP A 505 15.17 10.01 26.15
N GLU A 506 14.33 11.01 26.45
CA GLU A 506 13.39 10.97 27.58
C GLU A 506 12.33 9.87 27.45
N SER A 507 12.12 9.33 26.24
CA SER A 507 11.21 8.21 25.98
C SER A 507 11.89 6.84 26.09
N GLY A 508 13.19 6.80 26.39
CA GLY A 508 13.96 5.56 26.45
C GLY A 508 14.34 5.00 25.07
N ARG A 509 14.19 5.79 24.00
CA ARG A 509 14.58 5.41 22.62
C ARG A 509 15.96 5.96 22.27
N PRO A 510 16.76 5.29 21.41
CA PRO A 510 18.09 5.78 21.07
C PRO A 510 18.01 7.17 20.43
N SER A 511 18.75 8.14 20.96
CA SER A 511 18.76 9.51 20.44
C SER A 511 19.88 9.68 19.41
N ALA A 512 19.53 10.18 18.23
CA ALA A 512 20.50 10.50 17.18
C ALA A 512 21.58 11.45 17.66
N ASP A 513 21.20 12.47 18.41
CA ASP A 513 22.14 13.48 18.90
C ASP A 513 23.07 12.91 19.95
N LYS A 514 22.57 12.07 20.85
CA LYS A 514 23.38 11.38 21.85
C LYS A 514 24.34 10.36 21.22
N LEU A 515 23.86 9.56 20.27
CA LEU A 515 24.68 8.60 19.53
C LEU A 515 25.77 9.28 18.71
N LYS A 516 25.46 10.42 18.08
CA LYS A 516 26.47 11.25 17.41
C LYS A 516 27.50 11.77 18.39
N ALA A 517 27.09 12.29 19.54
CA ALA A 517 28.00 12.80 20.55
C ALA A 517 28.96 11.71 21.07
N ILE A 518 28.44 10.50 21.33
CA ILE A 518 29.25 9.34 21.75
C ILE A 518 30.20 8.91 20.64
N ALA A 519 29.72 8.82 19.39
CA ALA A 519 30.56 8.46 18.25
C ALA A 519 31.68 9.48 18.05
N GLU A 520 31.37 10.77 18.08
CA GLU A 520 32.35 11.86 18.00
C GLU A 520 33.38 11.79 19.14
N GLN A 521 32.94 11.56 20.38
CA GLN A 521 33.83 11.39 21.53
C GLN A 521 34.79 10.21 21.34
N ASN A 522 34.28 9.04 20.92
CA ASN A 522 35.09 7.84 20.72
C ASN A 522 36.06 7.97 19.54
N ILE A 523 35.63 8.57 18.42
CA ILE A 523 36.49 8.83 17.26
C ILE A 523 37.62 9.78 17.66
N ASN A 524 37.32 10.83 18.42
CA ASN A 524 38.34 11.78 18.88
C ASN A 524 39.33 11.15 19.86
N ALA A 525 38.85 10.26 20.74
CA ALA A 525 39.66 9.55 21.73
C ALA A 525 40.54 8.44 21.12
N SER A 526 40.25 7.98 19.90
CA SER A 526 41.02 6.90 19.26
C SER A 526 42.46 7.31 18.95
N PRO A 527 43.49 6.60 19.47
CA PRO A 527 44.89 6.91 19.20
C PRO A 527 45.35 6.47 17.80
N ASP A 528 44.64 5.52 17.18
CA ASP A 528 45.06 4.87 15.93
C ASP A 528 44.59 5.60 14.67
N LEU A 529 43.76 6.63 14.82
CA LEU A 529 43.19 7.39 13.70
C LEU A 529 43.93 8.70 13.48
N THR A 530 44.29 8.99 12.24
CA THR A 530 44.77 10.31 11.83
C THR A 530 43.64 11.34 11.93
N GLN A 531 44.00 12.63 12.04
CA GLN A 531 43.01 13.71 12.10
C GLN A 531 42.08 13.75 10.88
N GLU A 532 42.61 13.44 9.70
CA GLU A 532 41.82 13.38 8.46
C GLU A 532 40.79 12.22 8.51
N GLN A 533 41.20 11.04 8.97
CA GLN A 533 40.29 9.91 9.16
C GLN A 533 39.21 10.19 10.22
N LYS A 534 39.58 10.87 11.32
CA LYS A 534 38.63 11.31 12.35
C LYS A 534 37.56 12.23 11.75
N GLN A 535 37.97 13.24 10.99
CA GLN A 535 37.04 14.18 10.35
C GLN A 535 36.14 13.50 9.30
N ALA A 536 36.68 12.56 8.51
CA ALA A 536 35.91 11.80 7.54
C ALA A 536 34.82 10.92 8.21
N LEU A 537 35.18 10.23 9.29
CA LEU A 537 34.26 9.41 10.06
C LEU A 537 33.17 10.26 10.72
N ILE A 538 33.55 11.35 11.41
CA ILE A 538 32.59 12.30 12.00
C ILE A 538 31.64 12.86 10.93
N GLY A 539 32.16 13.18 9.74
CA GLY A 539 31.37 13.60 8.59
C GLY A 539 30.32 12.57 8.15
N SER A 540 30.65 11.28 8.20
CA SER A 540 29.72 10.19 7.88
C SER A 540 28.59 10.05 8.92
N PHE A 541 28.89 10.31 10.20
CA PHE A 541 27.87 10.30 11.26
C PHE A 541 26.92 11.50 11.22
N ARG A 542 27.27 12.61 10.56
CA ARG A 542 26.35 13.76 10.39
C ARG A 542 25.11 13.40 9.57
N GLY A 543 25.21 12.40 8.69
CA GLY A 543 24.10 11.91 7.87
C GLY A 543 23.11 11.02 8.64
N LEU A 544 23.43 10.55 9.85
CA LEU A 544 22.47 9.83 10.69
C LEU A 544 21.34 10.79 11.08
N ASN A 545 20.12 10.41 10.73
CA ASN A 545 18.92 11.06 11.24
C ASN A 545 18.20 10.11 12.22
N GLN A 546 17.29 10.66 13.01
CA GLN A 546 16.54 9.89 14.01
C GLN A 546 15.76 8.74 13.36
N ALA A 547 15.18 8.96 12.18
CA ALA A 547 14.41 7.94 11.47
C ALA A 547 15.23 6.69 11.10
N LEU A 548 16.47 6.85 10.63
CA LEU A 548 17.36 5.73 10.32
C LEU A 548 17.76 4.97 11.59
N ILE A 549 17.98 5.68 12.70
CA ILE A 549 18.31 5.08 14.00
C ILE A 549 17.13 4.28 14.53
N ASP A 550 15.93 4.84 14.46
CA ASP A 550 14.69 4.15 14.84
C ASP A 550 14.51 2.88 13.98
N GLN A 551 14.74 2.95 12.67
CA GLN A 551 14.64 1.80 11.78
C GLN A 551 15.66 0.71 12.12
N VAL A 552 16.94 1.06 12.32
CA VAL A 552 17.99 0.08 12.69
C VAL A 552 17.71 -0.51 14.08
N PHE A 553 17.25 0.31 15.02
CA PHE A 553 16.87 -0.15 16.36
C PHE A 553 15.73 -1.16 16.31
N GLU A 554 14.71 -0.91 15.50
CA GLU A 554 13.60 -1.86 15.32
C GLU A 554 14.04 -3.13 14.58
N ILE A 555 14.96 -3.05 13.60
CA ILE A 555 15.56 -4.24 12.96
C ILE A 555 16.32 -5.08 13.99
N LEU A 556 17.10 -4.44 14.85
CA LEU A 556 17.86 -5.14 15.90
C LEU A 556 16.95 -5.76 16.95
N ARG A 557 15.89 -5.05 17.37
CA ARG A 557 14.84 -5.62 18.23
C ARG A 557 14.18 -6.80 17.55
N ALA A 558 13.85 -6.71 16.27
CA ALA A 558 13.27 -7.80 15.50
C ALA A 558 14.20 -9.01 15.47
N ALA A 559 15.49 -8.77 15.25
CA ALA A 559 16.48 -9.83 15.15
C ALA A 559 16.70 -10.62 16.46
N VAL A 560 16.38 -10.03 17.61
CA VAL A 560 16.42 -10.72 18.91
C VAL A 560 15.06 -11.26 19.37
N GLY A 561 14.03 -11.16 18.53
CA GLY A 561 12.66 -11.58 18.85
C GLY A 561 11.93 -10.62 19.79
N MET A 562 12.36 -9.37 19.85
CA MET A 562 11.76 -8.29 20.65
C MET A 562 11.02 -7.24 19.80
N ALA A 563 10.98 -7.40 18.46
CA ALA A 563 10.07 -6.59 17.65
C ALA A 563 8.64 -7.13 17.78
N GLY A 564 7.71 -6.20 17.88
CA GLY A 564 6.29 -6.50 17.89
C GLY A 564 5.72 -6.88 19.24
N GLU A 565 6.49 -6.97 20.35
CA GLU A 565 5.86 -7.10 21.68
C GLU A 565 5.32 -5.75 22.20
N THR A 566 5.94 -4.63 21.83
CA THR A 566 5.56 -3.30 22.30
C THR A 566 4.35 -2.69 21.57
N ASP A 567 3.95 -3.25 20.42
CA ASP A 567 2.82 -2.74 19.61
C ASP A 567 1.62 -3.69 19.58
N MET A 568 1.65 -4.73 20.43
CA MET A 568 0.56 -5.69 20.56
C MET A 568 -0.38 -5.25 21.68
N HIS A 569 -1.56 -4.80 21.30
CA HIS A 569 -2.64 -4.51 22.23
C HIS A 569 -3.50 -5.74 22.45
N THR A 570 -4.00 -5.96 23.68
CA THR A 570 -4.98 -7.02 23.94
C THR A 570 -6.38 -6.44 23.97
N ALA A 571 -7.24 -6.89 23.05
CA ALA A 571 -8.66 -6.59 23.06
C ALA A 571 -9.45 -7.76 23.67
N GLU A 572 -10.38 -7.46 24.57
CA GLU A 572 -11.32 -8.43 25.13
C GLU A 572 -12.70 -8.25 24.48
N LEU A 573 -13.16 -9.25 23.73
CA LEU A 573 -14.44 -9.23 23.03
C LEU A 573 -15.48 -10.09 23.75
N ARG A 574 -16.71 -9.58 23.85
CA ARG A 574 -17.85 -10.25 24.50
C ARG A 574 -18.92 -10.63 23.47
N ASP A 575 -20.05 -11.15 23.94
CA ASP A 575 -21.18 -11.58 23.11
C ASP A 575 -22.00 -10.44 22.48
N ASP A 576 -21.68 -9.18 22.85
CA ASP A 576 -22.25 -7.98 22.25
C ASP A 576 -21.67 -7.64 20.87
N THR A 577 -20.59 -8.32 20.47
CA THR A 577 -19.97 -8.28 19.14
C THR A 577 -19.90 -9.67 18.52
N PHE A 578 -19.48 -9.74 17.26
CA PHE A 578 -19.06 -10.98 16.61
C PHE A 578 -17.60 -10.88 16.20
N VAL A 579 -17.04 -11.96 15.70
CA VAL A 579 -15.72 -11.98 15.07
C VAL A 579 -15.87 -12.59 13.69
N LEU A 580 -15.35 -11.89 12.69
CA LEU A 580 -15.21 -12.37 11.32
C LEU A 580 -13.78 -12.12 10.87
N TYR A 581 -13.10 -13.16 10.41
CA TYR A 581 -11.70 -13.08 10.01
C TYR A 581 -11.39 -14.05 8.87
N SER A 582 -10.31 -13.73 8.16
CA SER A 582 -9.63 -14.62 7.23
C SER A 582 -8.46 -15.28 7.94
N VAL A 583 -8.20 -16.56 7.65
CA VAL A 583 -7.11 -17.34 8.26
C VAL A 583 -5.70 -16.90 7.82
N GLY A 584 -5.62 -15.87 6.98
CA GLY A 584 -4.38 -15.18 6.63
C GLY A 584 -3.26 -16.09 6.12
N PHE A 585 -2.03 -15.66 6.35
CA PHE A 585 -0.84 -16.29 5.78
C PHE A 585 -0.50 -17.63 6.45
N ASN A 586 -0.87 -17.82 7.72
CA ASN A 586 -0.57 -19.07 8.44
C ASN A 586 -1.55 -20.20 8.06
N GLN A 587 -2.69 -19.87 7.43
CA GLN A 587 -3.76 -20.76 7.01
C GLN A 587 -4.36 -21.59 8.16
N LYS A 588 -4.28 -21.09 9.40
CA LYS A 588 -4.78 -21.78 10.59
C LYS A 588 -5.96 -21.01 11.17
N ALA A 589 -7.09 -21.69 11.33
CA ALA A 589 -8.22 -21.16 12.08
C ALA A 589 -7.93 -21.19 13.58
N ASP A 590 -7.22 -20.17 14.08
CA ASP A 590 -6.80 -20.07 15.48
C ASP A 590 -7.76 -19.23 16.36
N PHE A 591 -8.91 -18.86 15.79
CA PHE A 591 -9.92 -17.96 16.36
C PHE A 591 -9.46 -16.50 16.45
N ALA A 592 -8.70 -16.00 15.47
CA ALA A 592 -8.27 -14.60 15.45
C ALA A 592 -7.51 -14.21 16.73
N ARG A 593 -6.68 -15.11 17.26
CA ARG A 593 -5.93 -14.83 18.50
C ARG A 593 -4.85 -13.79 18.28
N VAL A 594 -4.31 -13.72 17.06
CA VAL A 594 -3.27 -12.78 16.65
C VAL A 594 -3.66 -12.16 15.32
N VAL A 595 -4.09 -10.90 15.35
CA VAL A 595 -4.56 -10.16 14.17
C VAL A 595 -3.80 -8.87 13.98
N GLY A 596 -3.95 -8.26 12.80
CA GLY A 596 -3.41 -6.94 12.47
C GLY A 596 -2.59 -7.00 11.18
N ARG A 597 -1.91 -5.89 10.85
CA ARG A 597 -0.98 -5.87 9.71
C ARG A 597 0.24 -6.73 10.04
N GLY A 598 0.55 -7.71 9.18
CA GLY A 598 1.54 -8.75 9.48
C GLY A 598 1.13 -9.72 10.59
N GLY A 599 -0.14 -9.68 11.02
CA GLY A 599 -0.73 -10.67 11.92
C GLY A 599 -0.85 -12.05 11.26
N GLU A 600 -1.15 -13.06 12.07
CA GLU A 600 -1.38 -14.41 11.56
C GLU A 600 -2.69 -14.47 10.76
N ASP A 601 -3.73 -13.86 11.31
CA ASP A 601 -5.06 -13.73 10.73
C ASP A 601 -5.37 -12.28 10.29
N ILE A 602 -6.23 -12.15 9.28
CA ILE A 602 -6.73 -10.85 8.81
C ILE A 602 -8.12 -10.62 9.42
N ILE A 603 -8.20 -9.72 10.39
CA ILE A 603 -9.47 -9.35 11.04
C ILE A 603 -10.32 -8.48 10.11
N ILE A 604 -11.60 -8.84 9.98
CA ILE A 604 -12.59 -8.07 9.21
C ILE A 604 -13.57 -7.38 10.16
N TRP A 605 -14.02 -8.10 11.19
CA TRP A 605 -14.89 -7.58 12.24
C TRP A 605 -14.46 -8.09 13.62
N PRO A 606 -14.35 -7.22 14.65
CA PRO A 606 -14.48 -5.76 14.57
C PRO A 606 -13.40 -5.16 13.65
N PRO A 607 -13.67 -4.03 12.96
CA PRO A 607 -12.71 -3.44 12.03
C PRO A 607 -11.42 -3.03 12.75
N LEU A 608 -10.28 -3.15 12.09
CA LEU A 608 -8.99 -2.82 12.70
C LEU A 608 -8.93 -1.34 13.13
N LEU A 609 -9.49 -0.42 12.33
CA LEU A 609 -9.69 0.99 12.72
C LEU A 609 -10.42 1.18 14.05
N TRP A 610 -11.40 0.33 14.37
CA TRP A 610 -12.10 0.39 15.65
C TRP A 610 -11.19 -0.04 16.80
N LEU A 611 -10.44 -1.13 16.60
CA LEU A 611 -9.47 -1.62 17.58
C LEU A 611 -8.34 -0.62 17.84
N GLU A 612 -7.85 0.05 16.79
CA GLU A 612 -6.86 1.12 16.88
C GLU A 612 -7.36 2.29 17.73
N ARG A 613 -8.62 2.66 17.54
CA ARG A 613 -9.26 3.73 18.31
C ARG A 613 -9.42 3.36 19.78
N GLU A 614 -9.86 2.13 20.07
CA GLU A 614 -10.00 1.66 21.45
C GLU A 614 -8.65 1.61 22.16
N TYR A 615 -7.60 1.19 21.46
CA TYR A 615 -6.23 1.26 21.98
C TYR A 615 -5.79 2.69 22.29
N ALA A 616 -6.00 3.62 21.35
CA ALA A 616 -5.65 5.03 21.53
C ALA A 616 -6.37 5.67 22.73
N ARG A 617 -7.59 5.22 23.05
CA ARG A 617 -8.35 5.66 24.25
C ARG A 617 -7.85 4.99 25.53
N GLY A 618 -7.57 3.69 25.50
CA GLY A 618 -7.12 2.92 26.64
C GLY A 618 -5.71 3.30 27.11
N GLY A 619 -4.82 3.65 26.17
CA GLY A 619 -3.46 4.08 26.47
C GLY A 619 -3.35 5.45 27.14
N ALA A 620 -4.38 6.28 27.12
CA ALA A 620 -4.38 7.56 27.82
C ALA A 620 -4.67 7.45 29.34
N GLY A 621 -4.99 6.26 29.83
CA GLY A 621 -5.37 5.98 31.22
C GLY A 621 -4.42 5.04 31.99
N GLN A 622 -3.31 4.60 31.38
CA GLN A 622 -2.19 3.92 32.04
C GLN A 622 -0.98 4.84 32.01
#